data_AF-A0A522S899-F1
#
_entry.id   AF-A0A522S899-F1
#
_cell.length_a   1.000
_cell.length_b   1.000
_cell.length_c   1.000
_cell.angle_alpha   90.00
_cell.angle_beta   90.00
_cell.angle_gamma   90.00
#
_symmetry.space_group_name_H-M   'P 1'
#
loop_
_entity.id
_entity.type
_entity.pdbx_description
1 polymer ?
#
loop_
_entity_poly.entity_id
_entity_poly.type
_entity_poly.pdbx_seq_one_letter_code
_entity_poly.pdbx_strand_id
1 'polypeptide(L)'
;MVLHLVVNNHGTEDDAKDLFQETMIVLYDKSREAGFILEAKLKTYLYAVARRLWLKQLNRRNKTPLKSAEFTGDETETDMPDDLHDHEEKEERFKIMSHALSKLGEPCKSLLEDFYLRQMSMQEIAEKFGYTTPDNAKTQKYKCLNRLKKLFFDRYKQTEIS
;
A
#
# COMPACT_ATOMS: atom_id res chain seq x y z
N MET A 1 6.17 -6.58 0.75
CA MET A 1 5.42 -5.64 1.62
C MET A 1 6.39 -4.90 2.52
N VAL A 2 7.05 -5.58 3.46
CA VAL A 2 8.07 -4.97 4.33
C VAL A 2 9.25 -4.40 3.53
N LEU A 3 9.79 -5.16 2.56
CA LEU A 3 10.82 -4.66 1.63
C LEU A 3 10.44 -3.32 0.96
N HIS A 4 9.25 -3.26 0.39
CA HIS A 4 8.76 -2.05 -0.29
C HIS A 4 8.51 -0.89 0.69
N LEU A 5 8.03 -1.18 1.91
CA LEU A 5 7.89 -0.18 2.97
C LEU A 5 9.25 0.44 3.29
N VAL A 6 10.28 -0.37 3.50
CA VAL A 6 11.60 0.09 3.96
C VAL A 6 12.37 0.80 2.84
N VAL A 7 12.46 0.20 1.66
CA VAL A 7 13.23 0.75 0.53
C VAL A 7 12.65 2.09 0.05
N ASN A 8 11.33 2.26 0.10
CA ASN A 8 10.70 3.54 -0.27
C ASN A 8 10.73 4.58 0.86
N ASN A 9 11.23 4.24 2.05
CA ASN A 9 11.27 5.14 3.21
C ASN A 9 12.68 5.17 3.81
N HIS A 10 13.68 5.46 2.97
CA HIS A 10 15.07 5.71 3.37
C HIS A 10 15.77 4.53 4.09
N GLY A 11 15.39 3.30 3.74
CA GLY A 11 16.01 2.08 4.25
C GLY A 11 16.63 1.21 3.18
N THR A 12 17.40 0.22 3.61
CA THR A 12 18.07 -0.76 2.73
C THR A 12 17.31 -2.08 2.66
N GLU A 13 17.72 -2.98 1.76
CA GLU A 13 17.18 -4.34 1.74
C GLU A 13 17.50 -5.10 3.03
N ASP A 14 18.68 -4.90 3.61
CA ASP A 14 19.05 -5.56 4.86
C ASP A 14 18.25 -5.03 6.05
N ASP A 15 18.01 -3.70 6.11
CA ASP A 15 17.06 -3.11 7.06
C ASP A 15 15.68 -3.76 6.97
N ALA A 16 15.24 -4.13 5.76
CA ALA A 16 13.95 -4.77 5.55
C ALA A 16 13.92 -6.23 6.02
N LYS A 17 15.04 -6.94 5.93
CA LYS A 17 15.17 -8.31 6.47
C LYS A 17 15.10 -8.27 8.00
N ASP A 18 15.82 -7.35 8.62
CA ASP A 18 15.83 -7.18 10.07
C ASP A 18 14.44 -6.78 10.57
N LEU A 19 13.81 -5.79 9.94
CA LEU A 19 12.46 -5.36 10.27
C LEU A 19 11.43 -6.48 10.12
N PHE A 20 11.57 -7.33 9.09
CA PHE A 20 10.69 -8.47 8.89
C PHE A 20 10.81 -9.47 10.04
N GLN A 21 12.03 -9.78 10.48
CA GLN A 21 12.26 -10.67 11.62
C GLN A 21 11.66 -10.09 12.90
N GLU A 22 11.90 -8.82 13.21
CA GLU A 22 11.29 -8.14 14.37
C GLU A 22 9.76 -8.19 14.32
N THR A 23 9.18 -7.96 13.15
CA THR A 23 7.73 -8.03 12.94
C THR A 23 7.19 -9.44 13.23
N MET A 24 7.91 -10.49 12.84
CA MET A 24 7.51 -11.88 13.14
C MET A 24 7.60 -12.21 14.62
N ILE A 25 8.62 -11.71 15.32
CA ILE A 25 8.77 -11.88 16.77
C ILE A 25 7.57 -11.24 17.49
N VAL A 26 7.20 -10.01 17.13
CA VAL A 26 6.04 -9.33 17.70
C VAL A 26 4.75 -10.13 17.46
N LEU A 27 4.54 -10.66 16.25
CA LEU A 27 3.39 -11.52 15.96
C LEU A 27 3.39 -12.76 16.86
N TYR A 28 4.53 -13.45 16.96
CA TYR A 28 4.67 -14.66 17.76
C TYR A 28 4.34 -14.40 19.22
N ASP A 29 4.93 -13.36 19.82
CA ASP A 29 4.68 -13.01 21.22
C ASP A 29 3.20 -12.65 21.45
N LYS A 30 2.62 -11.82 20.57
CA LYS A 30 1.21 -11.43 20.66
C LYS A 30 0.27 -12.62 20.50
N SER A 31 0.60 -13.57 19.62
CA SER A 31 -0.22 -14.77 19.41
C SER A 31 -0.26 -15.70 20.63
N ARG A 32 0.67 -15.56 21.56
CA ARG A 32 0.75 -16.34 22.80
C ARG A 32 0.06 -15.67 23.98
N GLU A 33 -0.33 -14.40 23.85
CA GLU A 33 -1.06 -13.68 24.88
C GLU A 33 -2.51 -14.18 24.96
N ALA A 34 -2.99 -14.41 26.19
CA ALA A 34 -4.38 -14.78 26.42
C ALA A 34 -5.29 -13.63 25.97
N GLY A 35 -6.24 -13.91 25.08
CA GLY A 35 -7.18 -12.91 24.56
C GLY A 35 -6.72 -12.19 23.29
N PHE A 36 -5.62 -12.60 22.66
CA PHE A 36 -5.29 -12.10 21.32
C PHE A 36 -6.35 -12.54 20.31
N ILE A 37 -7.07 -11.57 19.75
CA ILE A 37 -8.05 -11.77 18.67
C ILE A 37 -7.56 -11.00 17.45
N LEU A 38 -7.32 -11.72 16.37
CA LEU A 38 -6.93 -11.13 15.10
C LEU A 38 -8.17 -10.82 14.26
N GLU A 39 -8.72 -9.62 14.40
CA GLU A 39 -9.93 -9.18 13.68
C GLU A 39 -9.66 -8.77 12.22
N ALA A 40 -8.41 -8.46 11.89
CA ALA A 40 -7.99 -8.10 10.55
C ALA A 40 -7.32 -9.26 9.81
N LYS A 41 -7.20 -9.16 8.48
CA LYS A 41 -6.34 -10.09 7.72
C LYS A 41 -4.91 -10.02 8.26
N LEU A 42 -4.25 -11.17 8.42
CA LEU A 42 -2.87 -11.27 8.91
C LEU A 42 -1.90 -10.31 8.21
N LYS A 43 -2.01 -10.18 6.88
CA LYS A 43 -1.19 -9.26 6.08
C LYS A 43 -1.34 -7.80 6.54
N THR A 44 -2.56 -7.37 6.88
CA THR A 44 -2.85 -6.01 7.36
C THR A 44 -2.22 -5.77 8.72
N TYR A 45 -2.35 -6.74 9.64
CA TYR A 45 -1.73 -6.67 10.96
C TYR A 45 -0.20 -6.57 10.85
N LEU A 46 0.42 -7.45 10.05
CA LEU A 46 1.86 -7.46 9.83
C LEU A 46 2.37 -6.15 9.20
N TYR A 47 1.59 -5.53 8.32
CA TYR A 47 1.95 -4.22 7.76
C TYR A 47 1.96 -3.13 8.84
N ALA A 48 0.93 -3.09 9.69
CA ALA A 48 0.81 -2.10 10.75
C ALA A 48 1.97 -2.23 11.75
N VAL A 49 2.31 -3.45 12.17
CA VAL A 49 3.44 -3.72 13.05
C VAL A 49 4.76 -3.28 12.41
N ALA A 50 5.04 -3.71 11.18
CA ALA A 50 6.26 -3.33 10.46
C ALA A 50 6.38 -1.81 10.27
N ARG A 51 5.29 -1.11 9.92
CA ARG A 51 5.28 0.36 9.79
C ARG A 51 5.62 1.04 11.11
N ARG A 52 5.02 0.60 12.22
CA ARG A 52 5.31 1.17 13.55
C ARG A 52 6.77 0.98 13.95
N LEU A 53 7.32 -0.22 13.75
CA LEU A 53 8.71 -0.53 14.05
C LEU A 53 9.68 0.31 13.18
N TRP A 54 9.39 0.43 11.89
CA TRP A 54 10.22 1.22 10.97
C TRP A 54 10.25 2.70 11.35
N LEU A 55 9.09 3.31 11.64
CA LEU A 55 9.02 4.71 12.08
C LEU A 55 9.80 4.93 13.38
N LYS A 56 9.74 3.98 14.32
CA LYS A 56 10.56 4.02 15.54
C LYS A 56 12.06 3.99 15.22
N GLN A 57 12.47 3.20 14.23
CA GLN A 57 13.86 3.13 13.79
C GLN A 57 14.31 4.43 13.10
N LEU A 58 13.48 5.02 12.22
CA LEU A 58 13.76 6.31 11.59
C LEU A 58 13.90 7.43 12.63
N ASN A 59 13.00 7.49 13.61
CA ASN A 59 13.09 8.46 14.71
C ASN A 59 14.37 8.30 15.55
N ARG A 60 14.89 7.07 15.67
CA ARG A 60 16.18 6.81 16.32
C ARG A 60 17.36 7.24 15.46
N ARG A 61 17.30 7.02 14.14
CA ARG A 61 18.33 7.45 13.18
C ARG A 61 18.44 8.98 13.08
N ASN A 62 17.31 9.68 13.16
CA ASN A 62 17.23 11.14 13.08
C ASN A 62 17.66 11.84 14.38
N LYS A 63 17.73 11.12 15.50
CA LYS A 63 18.28 11.63 16.77
C LYS A 63 19.73 11.17 16.89
N THR A 64 20.68 12.04 16.60
CA THR A 64 22.11 11.84 16.86
C THR A 64 22.32 11.29 18.29
N PRO A 65 23.25 10.33 18.52
CA PRO A 65 23.28 9.59 19.77
C PRO A 65 23.96 10.44 20.84
N LEU A 66 23.15 11.07 21.71
CA LEU A 66 23.62 11.48 23.01
C LEU A 66 22.77 10.81 24.09
N LYS A 67 23.38 9.79 24.69
CA LYS A 67 23.12 9.20 26.01
C LYS A 67 21.83 8.36 26.17
N SER A 68 22.11 7.09 26.44
CA SER A 68 21.38 6.17 27.31
C SER A 68 20.33 6.80 28.23
N ALA A 69 19.10 6.32 28.09
CA ALA A 69 18.18 6.17 29.22
C ALA A 69 17.29 4.96 28.92
N GLU A 70 17.39 3.95 29.79
CA GLU A 70 16.38 2.91 29.95
C GLU A 70 15.02 3.59 30.14
N PHE A 71 14.00 3.13 29.41
CA PHE A 71 12.62 3.53 29.68
C PHE A 71 11.75 2.28 29.72
N THR A 72 11.72 1.69 30.91
CA THR A 72 10.56 0.96 31.43
C THR A 72 9.40 1.93 31.61
N GLY A 73 8.20 1.51 31.24
CA GLY A 73 6.98 2.20 31.67
C GLY A 73 6.00 2.46 30.53
N ASP A 74 4.80 1.94 30.75
CA ASP A 74 3.54 2.18 30.06
C ASP A 74 3.20 3.68 29.96
N GLU A 75 2.09 3.98 29.27
CA GLU A 75 1.46 5.31 29.10
C GLU A 75 2.04 6.12 27.92
N THR A 76 1.30 6.68 26.96
CA THR A 76 -0.12 7.01 26.84
C THR A 76 -0.41 7.27 25.35
N GLU A 77 -1.68 7.09 24.96
CA GLU A 77 -2.22 7.62 23.71
C GLU A 77 -1.89 9.12 23.59
N THR A 78 -1.32 9.55 22.46
CA THR A 78 -1.78 10.68 21.62
C THR A 78 -0.69 11.12 20.63
N ASP A 79 -1.19 11.65 19.52
CA ASP A 79 -0.53 12.49 18.54
C ASP A 79 0.46 11.82 17.59
N MET A 80 -0.16 11.24 16.56
CA MET A 80 0.26 11.30 15.17
C MET A 80 0.69 12.73 14.78
N PRO A 81 1.95 12.92 14.36
CA PRO A 81 2.34 14.09 13.57
C PRO A 81 3.06 13.57 12.32
N ASP A 82 2.32 12.91 11.42
CA ASP A 82 2.85 12.54 10.10
C ASP A 82 1.76 12.42 9.02
N ASP A 83 0.53 12.85 9.32
CA ASP A 83 -0.60 12.68 8.40
C ASP A 83 -0.55 13.67 7.23
N LEU A 84 0.01 14.87 7.41
CA LEU A 84 -0.12 15.95 6.42
C LEU A 84 0.67 15.67 5.12
N HIS A 85 1.91 15.18 5.21
CA HIS A 85 2.73 14.95 4.02
C HIS A 85 2.32 13.65 3.28
N ASP A 86 1.98 12.60 4.03
CA ASP A 86 1.40 11.36 3.48
C ASP A 86 0.02 11.62 2.84
N HIS A 87 -0.79 12.56 3.37
CA HIS A 87 -2.06 12.96 2.76
C HIS A 87 -1.86 13.74 1.46
N GLU A 88 -0.93 14.70 1.42
CA GLU A 88 -0.67 15.52 0.23
C GLU A 88 -0.20 14.64 -0.94
N GLU A 89 0.78 13.76 -0.72
CA GLU A 89 1.24 12.83 -1.76
C GLU A 89 0.14 11.87 -2.22
N LYS A 90 -0.68 11.38 -1.27
CA LYS A 90 -1.78 10.48 -1.58
C LYS A 90 -2.87 11.19 -2.38
N GLU A 91 -3.18 12.44 -2.05
CA GLU A 91 -4.15 13.25 -2.75
C GLU A 91 -3.67 13.57 -4.17
N GLU A 92 -2.38 13.86 -4.36
CA GLU A 92 -1.79 14.05 -5.68
C GLU A 92 -1.83 12.77 -6.52
N ARG A 93 -1.42 11.62 -5.97
CA ARG A 93 -1.53 10.32 -6.65
C ARG A 93 -2.99 10.00 -7.01
N PHE A 94 -3.94 10.38 -6.16
CA PHE A 94 -5.36 10.22 -6.45
C PHE A 94 -5.84 11.11 -7.60
N LYS A 95 -5.38 12.38 -7.65
CA LYS A 95 -5.64 13.31 -8.76
C LYS A 95 -5.08 12.76 -10.08
N ILE A 96 -3.84 12.28 -10.08
CA ILE A 96 -3.20 11.68 -11.27
C ILE A 96 -3.98 10.43 -11.72
N MET A 97 -4.37 9.55 -10.78
CA MET A 97 -5.15 8.36 -11.10
C MET A 97 -6.53 8.70 -11.67
N SER A 98 -7.25 9.65 -11.07
CA SER A 98 -8.55 10.13 -11.54
C SER A 98 -8.47 10.66 -12.97
N HIS A 99 -7.44 11.46 -13.26
CA HIS A 99 -7.19 11.96 -14.60
C HIS A 99 -6.76 10.85 -15.58
N ALA A 100 -5.97 9.87 -15.15
CA ALA A 100 -5.60 8.72 -15.99
C ALA A 100 -6.83 7.87 -16.34
N LEU A 101 -7.75 7.66 -15.39
CA LEU A 101 -9.03 6.97 -15.61
C LEU A 101 -9.97 7.75 -16.54
N SER A 102 -10.02 9.08 -16.44
CA SER A 102 -10.83 9.89 -17.36
C SER A 102 -10.30 9.83 -18.79
N LYS A 103 -8.97 9.87 -18.98
CA LYS A 103 -8.32 9.67 -20.29
C LYS A 103 -8.39 8.24 -20.81
N LEU A 104 -8.58 7.26 -19.93
CA LEU A 104 -8.69 5.87 -20.34
C LEU A 104 -9.92 5.65 -21.22
N GLY A 105 -11.04 6.33 -20.97
CA GLY A 105 -12.25 6.22 -21.78
C GLY A 105 -12.93 4.84 -21.75
N GLU A 106 -14.10 4.76 -22.39
CA GLU A 106 -14.89 3.53 -22.51
C GLU A 106 -14.46 2.65 -23.68
N PRO A 107 -14.65 1.32 -23.62
CA PRO A 107 -15.23 0.54 -22.52
C PRO A 107 -14.24 0.22 -21.38
N CYS A 108 -12.98 0.64 -21.50
CA CYS A 108 -11.91 0.24 -20.58
C CYS A 108 -12.12 0.73 -19.15
N LYS A 109 -12.63 1.95 -18.97
CA LYS A 109 -12.93 2.49 -17.64
C LYS A 109 -13.98 1.64 -16.94
N SER A 110 -15.16 1.46 -17.54
CA SER A 110 -16.23 0.66 -16.95
C SER A 110 -15.81 -0.78 -16.70
N LEU A 111 -15.04 -1.39 -17.60
CA LEU A 111 -14.54 -2.75 -17.44
C LEU A 111 -13.62 -2.89 -16.21
N LEU A 112 -12.72 -1.94 -15.98
CA LEU A 112 -11.84 -1.95 -14.80
C LEU A 112 -12.62 -1.67 -13.51
N GLU A 113 -13.61 -0.78 -13.54
CA GLU A 113 -14.49 -0.52 -12.39
C GLU A 113 -15.31 -1.76 -12.01
N ASP A 114 -15.92 -2.42 -13.01
CA ASP A 114 -16.70 -3.64 -12.80
C ASP A 114 -15.86 -4.73 -12.14
N PHE A 115 -14.60 -4.88 -12.56
CA PHE A 115 -13.71 -5.88 -11.99
C PHE A 115 -13.17 -5.51 -10.60
N TYR A 116 -12.59 -4.31 -10.44
CA TYR A 116 -11.87 -3.96 -9.21
C TYR A 116 -12.75 -3.34 -8.13
N LEU A 117 -13.80 -2.60 -8.50
CA LEU A 117 -14.69 -1.94 -7.55
C LEU A 117 -15.94 -2.76 -7.26
N ARG A 118 -16.57 -3.29 -8.32
CA ARG A 118 -17.81 -4.09 -8.19
C ARG A 118 -17.55 -5.58 -8.01
N GLN A 119 -16.29 -6.03 -8.10
CA GLN A 119 -15.87 -7.42 -7.90
C GLN A 119 -16.60 -8.43 -8.80
N MET A 120 -17.02 -8.01 -10.00
CA MET A 120 -17.68 -8.88 -10.97
C MET A 120 -16.72 -9.94 -11.52
N SER A 121 -17.23 -11.15 -11.72
CA SER A 121 -16.50 -12.24 -12.37
C SER A 121 -16.26 -11.95 -13.86
N MET A 122 -15.29 -12.66 -14.48
CA MET A 122 -15.04 -12.51 -15.92
C MET A 122 -16.21 -13.01 -16.78
N GLN A 123 -17.02 -13.91 -16.24
CA GLN A 123 -18.26 -14.39 -16.86
C GLN A 123 -19.28 -13.26 -16.93
N GLU A 124 -19.59 -12.62 -15.80
CA GLU A 124 -20.55 -11.49 -15.75
C GLU A 124 -20.07 -10.30 -16.58
N ILE A 125 -18.76 -10.02 -16.57
CA ILE A 125 -18.18 -8.96 -17.41
C ILE A 125 -18.23 -9.34 -18.90
N ALA A 126 -18.02 -10.60 -19.26
CA ALA A 126 -18.16 -11.03 -20.65
C ALA A 126 -19.58 -10.83 -21.16
N GLU A 127 -20.58 -11.25 -20.37
CA GLU A 127 -21.99 -11.05 -20.71
C GLU A 127 -22.35 -9.57 -20.82
N LYS A 128 -21.95 -8.75 -19.84
CA LYS A 128 -22.27 -7.32 -19.80
C LYS A 128 -21.70 -6.53 -20.98
N PHE A 129 -20.50 -6.86 -21.43
CA PHE A 129 -19.82 -6.14 -22.53
C PHE A 129 -19.95 -6.85 -23.88
N GLY A 130 -20.66 -7.98 -23.96
CA GLY A 130 -20.84 -8.74 -25.19
C GLY A 130 -19.58 -9.44 -25.69
N TYR A 131 -18.67 -9.84 -24.80
CA TYR A 131 -17.52 -10.66 -25.17
C TYR A 131 -17.94 -12.12 -25.36
N THR A 132 -17.43 -12.76 -26.42
CA THR A 132 -17.75 -14.15 -26.77
C THR A 132 -17.36 -15.15 -25.68
N THR A 133 -16.30 -14.86 -24.91
CA THR A 133 -15.81 -15.73 -23.83
C THR A 133 -15.26 -14.90 -22.65
N PRO A 134 -15.22 -15.47 -21.43
CA PRO A 134 -14.55 -14.85 -20.29
C PRO A 134 -13.06 -14.56 -20.53
N ASP A 135 -12.39 -15.37 -21.35
CA ASP A 135 -10.97 -15.15 -21.70
C ASP A 135 -10.77 -13.92 -22.57
N ASN A 136 -11.73 -13.59 -23.45
CA ASN A 136 -11.72 -12.34 -24.20
C ASN A 136 -11.85 -11.14 -23.26
N ALA A 137 -12.75 -11.21 -22.27
CA ALA A 137 -12.90 -10.18 -21.24
C ALA A 137 -11.61 -10.02 -20.40
N LYS A 138 -10.97 -11.13 -20.00
CA LYS A 138 -9.69 -11.13 -19.27
C LYS A 138 -8.56 -10.50 -20.08
N THR A 139 -8.48 -10.84 -21.37
CA THR A 139 -7.50 -10.26 -22.30
C THR A 139 -7.73 -8.76 -22.48
N GLN A 140 -8.98 -8.34 -22.62
CA GLN A 140 -9.31 -6.93 -22.74
C GLN A 140 -9.00 -6.16 -21.45
N LYS A 141 -9.32 -6.73 -20.29
CA LYS A 141 -8.94 -6.18 -18.98
C LYS A 141 -7.43 -5.92 -18.90
N TYR A 142 -6.63 -6.90 -19.31
CA TYR A 142 -5.18 -6.78 -19.31
C TYR A 142 -4.71 -5.62 -20.21
N LYS A 143 -5.25 -5.50 -21.42
CA LYS A 143 -4.95 -4.38 -22.35
C LYS A 143 -5.35 -3.03 -21.74
N CYS A 144 -6.54 -2.92 -21.16
CA CYS A 144 -7.03 -1.71 -20.51
C CYS A 144 -6.15 -1.31 -19.32
N LEU A 145 -5.76 -2.27 -18.48
CA LEU A 145 -4.89 -2.03 -17.33
C LEU A 145 -3.50 -1.54 -17.77
N ASN A 146 -2.94 -2.12 -18.83
CA ASN A 146 -1.65 -1.66 -19.38
C ASN A 146 -1.74 -0.25 -19.96
N ARG A 147 -2.86 0.11 -20.60
CA ARG A 147 -3.09 1.48 -21.08
C ARG A 147 -3.22 2.46 -19.92
N LEU A 148 -3.96 2.10 -18.88
CA LEU A 148 -4.08 2.91 -17.66
C LEU A 148 -2.70 3.12 -17.01
N LYS A 149 -1.90 2.05 -16.91
CA LYS A 149 -0.55 2.11 -16.38
C LYS A 149 0.32 3.13 -17.13
N LYS A 150 0.30 3.10 -18.47
CA LYS A 150 1.01 4.10 -19.29
C LYS A 150 0.54 5.51 -19.01
N LEU A 151 -0.78 5.77 -19.06
CA LEU A 151 -1.36 7.09 -18.79
C LEU A 151 -1.00 7.63 -17.40
N PHE A 152 -0.96 6.76 -16.40
CA PHE A 152 -0.56 7.12 -15.05
C PHE A 152 0.92 7.51 -14.98
N PHE A 153 1.83 6.67 -15.48
CA PHE A 153 3.28 6.92 -15.39
C PHE A 153 3.77 8.03 -16.32
N ASP A 154 3.12 8.24 -17.47
CA ASP A 154 3.45 9.36 -18.37
C ASP A 154 3.23 10.71 -17.68
N ARG A 155 2.20 10.81 -16.83
CA ARG A 155 1.93 12.00 -16.00
C ARG A 155 2.81 12.03 -14.76
N TYR A 156 2.97 10.90 -14.08
CA TYR A 156 3.79 10.81 -12.86
C TYR A 156 5.23 11.30 -13.10
N LYS A 157 5.82 10.94 -14.24
CA LYS A 157 7.16 11.43 -14.64
C LYS A 157 7.22 12.93 -14.98
N GLN A 158 6.11 13.55 -15.37
CA GLN A 158 6.08 15.00 -15.65
C GLN A 158 6.07 15.82 -14.35
N THR A 159 5.45 15.29 -13.30
CA THR A 159 5.42 15.91 -11.98
C THR A 159 6.79 15.90 -11.29
N GLU A 160 7.61 14.86 -11.48
CA GLU A 160 8.97 14.79 -10.88
C GLU A 160 10.03 15.67 -11.59
N ILE A 161 9.69 16.30 -12.71
CA ILE A 161 10.61 17.13 -13.52
C ILE A 161 10.23 18.63 -13.45
N SER A 162 9.11 18.97 -12.80
CA SER A 162 8.62 20.37 -12.67
C SER A 162 8.92 20.96 -11.30
#